data_AF-A0A2K6FB57-F1
#
_entry.id   AF-A0A2K6FB57-F1
#
_cell.length_a   1.000
_cell.length_b   1.000
_cell.length_c   1.000
_cell.angle_alpha   90.00
_cell.angle_beta   90.00
_cell.angle_gamma   90.00
#
_symmetry.space_group_name_H-M   'P 1'
#
loop_
_entity.id
_entity.type
_entity.pdbx_description
1 polymer ?
#
loop_
_entity_poly.entity_id
_entity_poly.type
_entity_poly.pdbx_seq_one_letter_code
_entity_poly.pdbx_strand_id
1 'polypeptide(L)'
;MDPPAGFVRARNPAVAAPRSPQSREGARFRAAHHPDRSRSRFPSAPSRSVADWHGSLPKMPVDFTGYWKMLANENFEEYLRALDVNVALRKIANLLKPDKEILQDGDHMIIRTLSTFRNYIMDFQVGKEFEEDLTGIDDRKCMTTVSWDGDKLQCVQKGEKEGRGWTQWIEGDELHLEMRVQGVVCKQVFKKVH
;
A
#
# COMPACT_ATOMS: atom_id res chain seq x y z
N MET A 1 0.80 -14.42 -24.25
CA MET A 1 2.00 -13.83 -23.64
C MET A 1 1.51 -12.78 -22.66
N ASP A 2 1.53 -13.12 -21.38
CA ASP A 2 1.30 -12.14 -20.31
C ASP A 2 2.50 -11.17 -20.25
N PRO A 3 2.29 -9.89 -19.92
CA PRO A 3 3.41 -8.98 -19.68
C PRO A 3 4.15 -9.43 -18.40
N PRO A 4 5.47 -9.21 -18.31
CA PRO A 4 6.21 -9.49 -17.09
C PRO A 4 5.70 -8.61 -15.95
N ALA A 5 5.54 -9.22 -14.77
CA ALA A 5 5.27 -8.49 -13.54
C ALA A 5 6.42 -7.51 -13.24
N GLY A 6 6.10 -6.24 -12.96
CA GLY A 6 7.10 -5.26 -12.49
C GLY A 6 7.27 -3.98 -13.31
N PHE A 7 6.41 -3.68 -14.29
CA PHE A 7 6.49 -2.41 -15.02
C PHE A 7 5.59 -1.33 -14.41
N VAL A 8 6.15 -0.50 -13.54
CA VAL A 8 5.48 0.69 -13.00
C VAL A 8 5.45 1.77 -14.07
N ARG A 9 4.26 2.28 -14.43
CA ARG A 9 4.10 3.40 -15.37
C ARG A 9 3.43 4.57 -14.68
N ALA A 10 3.96 5.78 -14.91
CA ALA A 10 3.15 6.99 -14.87
C ALA A 10 2.07 6.90 -15.97
N ARG A 11 0.92 6.29 -15.68
CA ARG A 11 -0.26 6.31 -16.56
C ARG A 11 -1.21 7.40 -16.09
N ASN A 12 -1.82 8.09 -17.05
CA ASN A 12 -2.99 8.94 -16.83
C ASN A 12 -4.23 8.25 -17.43
N PRO A 13 -5.03 7.50 -16.66
CA PRO A 13 -6.29 6.95 -17.16
C PRO A 13 -7.46 7.84 -16.71
N ALA A 14 -8.25 8.30 -17.69
CA ALA A 14 -9.57 8.86 -17.44
C ALA A 14 -10.45 7.83 -16.71
N VAL A 15 -11.16 8.29 -15.67
CA VAL A 15 -11.97 7.45 -14.77
C VAL A 15 -13.21 6.93 -15.50
N ALA A 16 -13.36 5.61 -15.61
CA ALA A 16 -14.62 4.95 -15.93
C ALA A 16 -15.05 4.11 -14.71
N ALA A 17 -16.25 4.36 -14.20
CA ALA A 17 -16.80 3.73 -13.01
C ALA A 17 -17.16 2.24 -13.23
N PRO A 18 -16.95 1.35 -12.25
CA PRO A 18 -17.37 -0.05 -12.36
C PRO A 18 -18.84 -0.25 -11.99
N ARG A 19 -19.52 -1.07 -12.79
CA ARG A 19 -20.89 -1.55 -12.58
C ARG A 19 -20.91 -2.67 -11.53
N SER A 20 -21.94 -2.64 -10.68
CA SER A 20 -22.20 -3.59 -9.58
C SER A 20 -22.44 -5.03 -10.05
N PRO A 21 -22.02 -6.08 -9.32
CA PRO A 21 -22.40 -7.46 -9.61
C PRO A 21 -23.73 -7.85 -8.97
N GLN A 22 -24.57 -8.55 -9.73
CA GLN A 22 -25.80 -9.22 -9.29
C GLN A 22 -25.48 -10.50 -8.49
N SER A 23 -26.25 -10.72 -7.42
CA SER A 23 -26.25 -11.92 -6.57
C SER A 23 -26.80 -13.15 -7.30
N ARG A 24 -26.15 -14.31 -7.12
CA ARG A 24 -26.72 -15.63 -7.47
C ARG A 24 -27.04 -16.42 -6.20
N GLU A 25 -28.33 -16.67 -6.00
CA GLU A 25 -28.87 -17.65 -5.05
C GLU A 25 -28.82 -19.08 -5.60
N GLY A 26 -28.70 -20.05 -4.70
CA GLY A 26 -29.48 -21.28 -4.79
C GLY A 26 -28.71 -22.57 -5.10
N ALA A 27 -28.27 -23.29 -4.06
CA ALA A 27 -28.06 -24.73 -4.14
C ALA A 27 -28.69 -25.40 -2.91
N ARG A 28 -29.83 -26.05 -3.15
CA ARG A 28 -30.57 -26.90 -2.21
C ARG A 28 -29.81 -28.21 -2.01
N PHE A 29 -29.52 -28.60 -0.77
CA PHE A 29 -29.11 -29.97 -0.45
C PHE A 29 -30.23 -30.70 0.29
N ARG A 30 -30.61 -31.87 -0.24
CA ARG A 30 -31.56 -32.81 0.35
C ARG A 30 -30.91 -33.56 1.51
N ALA A 31 -31.67 -33.71 2.59
CA ALA A 31 -31.36 -34.58 3.72
C ALA A 31 -31.45 -36.06 3.33
N ALA A 32 -30.55 -36.88 3.88
CA ALA A 32 -30.67 -38.33 3.87
C ALA A 32 -30.51 -38.88 5.29
N HIS A 33 -31.41 -39.81 5.58
CA HIS A 33 -31.68 -40.58 6.79
C HIS A 33 -30.49 -41.12 7.59
N HIS A 34 -30.67 -41.09 8.91
CA HIS A 34 -29.96 -41.85 9.93
C HIS A 34 -30.60 -43.25 10.09
N PRO A 35 -29.83 -44.27 10.51
CA PRO A 35 -30.31 -45.04 11.64
C PRO A 35 -29.26 -45.35 12.72
N ASP A 36 -29.79 -45.37 13.93
CA ASP A 36 -29.54 -46.13 15.16
C ASP A 36 -28.16 -46.59 15.68
N ARG A 37 -28.13 -46.51 17.01
CA ARG A 37 -27.18 -46.82 18.08
C ARG A 37 -26.20 -47.98 17.88
N SER A 38 -24.99 -47.74 18.39
CA SER A 38 -24.38 -48.65 19.36
C SER A 38 -23.60 -47.86 20.42
N ARG A 39 -23.79 -48.24 21.69
CA ARG A 39 -23.12 -47.67 22.86
C ARG A 39 -21.67 -48.18 22.90
N SER A 40 -20.70 -47.28 22.86
CA SER A 40 -19.34 -47.54 23.33
C SER A 40 -18.99 -46.57 24.47
N ARG A 41 -18.55 -47.14 25.60
CA ARG A 41 -18.03 -46.41 26.75
C ARG A 41 -16.67 -45.83 26.38
N PHE A 42 -16.54 -44.49 26.40
CA PHE A 42 -15.24 -43.82 26.35
C PHE A 42 -14.70 -43.63 27.78
N PRO A 43 -13.38 -43.80 28.00
CA PRO A 43 -12.75 -43.49 29.27
C PRO A 43 -12.66 -41.96 29.45
N SER A 44 -12.81 -41.52 30.69
CA SER A 44 -12.75 -40.12 31.12
C SER A 44 -11.41 -39.47 30.74
N ALA A 45 -11.46 -38.38 29.98
CA ALA A 45 -10.32 -37.50 29.73
C ALA A 45 -9.95 -36.72 31.01
N PRO A 46 -8.66 -36.45 31.26
CA PRO A 46 -8.24 -35.67 32.42
C PRO A 46 -8.61 -34.20 32.23
N SER A 47 -9.07 -33.57 33.30
CA SER A 47 -9.35 -32.13 33.37
C SER A 47 -8.07 -31.33 33.13
N ARG A 48 -7.92 -30.73 31.96
CA ARG A 48 -6.92 -29.68 31.74
C ARG A 48 -7.47 -28.35 32.26
N SER A 49 -6.67 -27.71 33.09
CA SER A 49 -6.86 -26.34 33.60
C SER A 49 -7.17 -25.36 32.46
N VAL A 50 -8.09 -24.42 32.72
CA VAL A 50 -8.52 -23.37 31.79
C VAL A 50 -7.61 -22.12 31.84
N ALA A 51 -6.48 -22.20 32.54
CA ALA A 51 -5.50 -21.11 32.53
C ALA A 51 -4.52 -21.30 31.36
N ASP A 52 -4.15 -20.20 30.72
CA ASP A 52 -3.10 -20.04 29.69
C ASP A 52 -3.54 -19.98 28.22
N TRP A 53 -4.72 -19.41 27.96
CA TRP A 53 -5.01 -18.75 26.66
C TRP A 53 -4.77 -17.25 26.77
N HIS A 54 -3.52 -16.84 27.01
CA HIS A 54 -3.05 -15.50 26.67
C HIS A 54 -2.10 -15.62 25.48
N GLY A 55 -2.57 -16.29 24.43
CA GLY A 55 -2.01 -16.09 23.10
C GLY A 55 -2.32 -14.65 22.71
N SER A 56 -1.29 -13.81 22.63
CA SER A 56 -1.37 -12.50 21.99
C SER A 56 -2.11 -12.66 20.67
N LEU A 57 -3.26 -11.99 20.54
CA LEU A 57 -3.99 -11.92 19.28
C LEU A 57 -2.98 -11.54 18.18
N PRO A 58 -2.98 -12.22 17.01
CA PRO A 58 -2.13 -11.80 15.91
C PRO A 58 -2.44 -10.33 15.64
N LYS A 59 -1.43 -9.47 15.86
CA LYS A 59 -1.53 -8.05 15.57
C LYS A 59 -1.84 -7.97 14.07
N MET A 60 -3.04 -7.51 13.72
CA MET A 60 -3.38 -7.39 12.32
C MET A 60 -2.35 -6.48 11.65
N PRO A 61 -1.79 -6.85 10.49
CA PRO A 61 -0.85 -5.98 9.78
C PRO A 61 -1.50 -4.62 9.55
N VAL A 62 -0.70 -3.56 9.56
CA VAL A 62 -1.17 -2.23 9.17
C VAL A 62 -1.75 -2.31 7.75
N ASP A 63 -2.95 -1.77 7.59
CA ASP A 63 -3.65 -1.69 6.31
C ASP A 63 -3.72 -0.24 5.84
N PHE A 64 -3.01 0.05 4.75
CA PHE A 64 -2.97 1.37 4.13
C PHE A 64 -4.16 1.66 3.20
N THR A 65 -5.06 0.69 2.99
CA THR A 65 -6.19 0.81 2.06
C THR A 65 -7.07 2.00 2.40
N GLY A 66 -7.33 2.83 1.39
CA GLY A 66 -8.23 3.97 1.51
C GLY A 66 -7.88 5.12 0.58
N TYR A 67 -8.67 6.18 0.72
CA TYR A 67 -8.42 7.45 0.05
C TYR A 67 -7.93 8.49 1.07
N TRP A 68 -6.83 9.15 0.74
CA TRP A 68 -6.07 10.01 1.65
C TRP A 68 -5.89 11.39 1.02
N LYS A 69 -6.43 12.43 1.66
CA LYS A 69 -6.31 13.81 1.17
C LYS A 69 -5.15 14.54 1.82
N MET A 70 -4.35 15.24 1.03
CA MET A 70 -3.19 15.96 1.58
C MET A 70 -3.59 17.06 2.56
N LEU A 71 -3.00 17.03 3.75
CA LEU A 71 -3.11 18.07 4.78
C LEU A 71 -1.88 18.99 4.78
N ALA A 72 -0.69 18.40 4.75
CA ALA A 72 0.57 19.12 4.85
C ALA A 72 1.61 18.57 3.88
N ASN A 73 2.51 19.44 3.43
CA ASN A 73 3.61 19.13 2.53
C ASN A 73 4.80 20.06 2.82
N GLU A 74 5.73 19.57 3.61
CA GLU A 74 6.86 20.34 4.14
C GLU A 74 8.13 20.05 3.34
N ASN A 75 8.88 21.11 3.01
CA ASN A 75 10.19 21.03 2.35
C ASN A 75 10.20 20.35 0.96
N PHE A 76 9.06 20.37 0.25
CA PHE A 76 8.91 19.71 -1.06
C PHE A 76 9.75 20.37 -2.16
N GLU A 77 9.86 21.69 -2.19
CA GLU A 77 10.72 22.41 -3.14
C GLU A 77 12.18 21.92 -3.07
N GLU A 78 12.72 21.78 -1.86
CA GLU A 78 14.10 21.36 -1.64
C GLU A 78 14.31 19.89 -2.04
N TYR A 79 13.34 19.03 -1.75
CA TYR A 79 13.37 17.64 -2.20
C TYR A 79 13.37 17.54 -3.73
N LEU A 80 12.50 18.28 -4.42
CA LEU A 80 12.47 18.33 -5.89
C LEU A 80 13.75 18.95 -6.47
N ARG A 81 14.33 19.93 -5.78
CA ARG A 81 15.60 20.55 -6.19
C ARG A 81 16.75 19.55 -6.10
N ALA A 82 16.82 18.74 -5.04
CA ALA A 82 17.83 17.69 -4.89
C ALA A 82 17.70 16.57 -5.95
N LEU A 83 16.50 16.37 -6.50
CA LEU A 83 16.24 15.49 -7.64
C LEU A 83 16.58 16.12 -9.01
N ASP A 84 17.06 17.36 -9.06
CA ASP A 84 17.30 18.15 -10.29
C ASP A 84 16.03 18.40 -11.13
N VAL A 85 14.84 18.36 -10.52
CA VAL A 85 13.59 18.68 -11.22
C VAL A 85 13.66 20.14 -11.68
N ASN A 86 13.35 20.42 -12.94
CA ASN A 86 13.50 21.76 -13.50
C ASN A 86 12.59 22.80 -12.80
N VAL A 87 13.05 24.05 -12.75
CA VAL A 87 12.40 25.14 -11.99
C VAL A 87 10.92 25.34 -12.33
N ALA A 88 10.54 25.19 -13.61
CA ALA A 88 9.17 25.37 -14.04
C ALA A 88 8.25 24.27 -13.46
N LEU A 89 8.68 23.00 -13.54
CA LEU A 89 7.94 21.89 -12.95
C LEU A 89 7.85 22.00 -11.43
N ARG A 90 8.92 22.43 -10.75
CA ARG A 90 8.88 22.62 -9.29
C ARG A 90 7.87 23.70 -8.87
N LYS A 91 7.83 24.83 -9.58
CA LYS A 91 6.82 25.88 -9.33
C LYS A 91 5.39 25.35 -9.47
N ILE A 92 5.12 24.55 -10.50
CA ILE A 92 3.80 23.92 -10.68
C ILE A 92 3.53 22.94 -9.52
N ALA A 93 4.50 22.08 -9.21
CA ALA A 93 4.35 21.02 -8.21
C ALA A 93 4.05 21.56 -6.79
N ASN A 94 4.65 22.68 -6.40
CA ASN A 94 4.37 23.32 -5.10
C ASN A 94 2.96 23.92 -4.97
N LEU A 95 2.25 24.13 -6.09
CA LEU A 95 0.85 24.58 -6.09
C LEU A 95 -0.13 23.41 -5.99
N LEU A 96 0.34 22.18 -6.20
CA LEU A 96 -0.50 20.98 -6.17
C LEU A 96 -0.69 20.48 -4.74
N LYS A 97 -1.84 19.87 -4.50
CA LYS A 97 -2.14 19.09 -3.30
C LYS A 97 -2.50 17.68 -3.75
N PRO A 98 -1.50 16.82 -4.04
CA PRO A 98 -1.80 15.48 -4.52
C PRO A 98 -2.48 14.66 -3.44
N ASP A 99 -3.49 13.89 -3.81
CA ASP A 99 -4.15 12.90 -2.94
C ASP A 99 -3.52 11.52 -3.17
N LYS A 100 -3.78 10.57 -2.26
CA LYS A 100 -3.39 9.17 -2.43
C LYS A 100 -4.60 8.25 -2.41
N GLU A 101 -4.66 7.35 -3.38
CA GLU A 101 -5.54 6.18 -3.35
C GLU A 101 -4.66 4.94 -3.22
N ILE A 102 -4.88 4.16 -2.17
CA ILE A 102 -4.08 2.97 -1.86
C ILE A 102 -4.98 1.74 -1.83
N LEU A 103 -4.54 0.68 -2.50
CA LEU A 103 -5.12 -0.65 -2.44
C LEU A 103 -4.05 -1.62 -1.96
N GLN A 104 -4.32 -2.32 -0.87
CA GLN A 104 -3.43 -3.34 -0.30
C GLN A 104 -4.13 -4.71 -0.34
N ASP A 105 -3.57 -5.65 -1.09
CA ASP A 105 -4.00 -7.06 -1.13
C ASP A 105 -2.86 -7.94 -0.61
N GLY A 106 -2.84 -8.15 0.71
CA GLY A 106 -1.70 -8.75 1.39
C GLY A 106 -0.43 -7.92 1.20
N ASP A 107 0.55 -8.50 0.50
CA ASP A 107 1.82 -7.84 0.14
C ASP A 107 1.82 -7.23 -1.27
N HIS A 108 0.73 -7.36 -2.03
CA HIS A 108 0.56 -6.63 -3.29
C HIS A 108 -0.01 -5.25 -2.99
N MET A 109 0.67 -4.20 -3.47
CA MET A 109 0.36 -2.82 -3.14
C MET A 109 0.22 -2.00 -4.41
N ILE A 110 -0.87 -1.23 -4.50
CA ILE A 110 -1.07 -0.21 -5.52
C ILE A 110 -1.20 1.13 -4.82
N ILE A 111 -0.27 2.05 -5.10
CA ILE A 111 -0.27 3.42 -4.56
C ILE A 111 -0.42 4.38 -5.72
N ARG A 112 -1.56 5.08 -5.79
CA ARG A 112 -1.82 6.12 -6.79
C ARG A 112 -1.68 7.47 -6.12
N THR A 113 -0.67 8.23 -6.51
CA THR A 113 -0.53 9.65 -6.15
C THR A 113 -1.19 10.47 -7.25
N LEU A 114 -2.28 11.15 -6.91
CA LEU A 114 -3.21 11.78 -7.85
C LEU A 114 -3.11 13.30 -7.75
N SER A 115 -2.89 13.99 -8.87
CA SER A 115 -2.93 15.46 -8.91
C SER A 115 -3.63 15.95 -10.17
N THR A 116 -4.00 17.24 -10.19
CA THR A 116 -4.63 17.86 -11.37
C THR A 116 -3.68 17.99 -12.56
N PHE A 117 -2.37 17.83 -12.34
CA PHE A 117 -1.36 17.98 -13.39
C PHE A 117 -0.84 16.63 -13.90
N ARG A 118 -0.38 15.77 -12.98
CA ARG A 118 0.20 14.47 -13.32
C ARG A 118 -0.04 13.46 -12.20
N ASN A 119 -0.36 12.24 -12.61
CA ASN A 119 -0.52 11.11 -11.70
C ASN A 119 0.72 10.23 -11.74
N TYR A 120 1.07 9.70 -10.57
CA TYR A 120 2.15 8.74 -10.40
C TYR A 120 1.59 7.50 -9.72
N ILE A 121 1.76 6.34 -10.34
CA ILE A 121 1.17 5.08 -9.88
C ILE A 121 2.30 4.13 -9.61
N MET A 122 2.34 3.55 -8.42
CA MET A 122 3.18 2.41 -8.06
C MET A 122 2.30 1.16 -7.98
N ASP A 123 2.76 0.06 -8.55
CA ASP A 123 2.11 -1.26 -8.49
C ASP A 123 3.23 -2.29 -8.30
N PHE A 124 3.34 -2.84 -7.10
CA PHE A 124 4.50 -3.63 -6.69
C PHE A 124 4.14 -4.69 -5.66
N GLN A 125 5.03 -5.67 -5.53
CA GLN A 125 4.98 -6.66 -4.45
C GLN A 125 6.01 -6.27 -3.38
N VAL A 126 5.58 -6.15 -2.12
CA VAL A 126 6.48 -5.93 -0.99
C VAL A 126 7.53 -7.06 -0.92
N GLY A 127 8.78 -6.69 -0.65
CA GLY A 127 9.93 -7.60 -0.58
C GLY A 127 10.54 -7.96 -1.93
N LYS A 128 9.97 -7.55 -3.07
CA LYS A 128 10.52 -7.80 -4.40
C LYS A 128 11.07 -6.52 -5.01
N GLU A 129 12.30 -6.59 -5.51
CA GLU A 129 12.91 -5.49 -6.26
C GLU A 129 12.25 -5.37 -7.65
N PHE A 130 12.01 -4.15 -8.12
CA PHE A 130 11.43 -3.86 -9.44
C PHE A 130 12.08 -2.63 -10.09
N GLU A 131 11.95 -2.52 -11.41
CA GLU A 131 12.34 -1.31 -12.13
C GLU A 131 11.23 -0.26 -12.00
N GLU A 132 11.54 0.84 -11.32
CA GLU A 132 10.64 1.97 -11.12
C GLU A 132 10.93 3.04 -12.17
N ASP A 133 9.98 3.26 -13.09
CA ASP A 133 10.04 4.34 -14.06
C ASP A 133 9.49 5.63 -13.44
N LEU A 134 10.39 6.60 -13.22
CA LEU A 134 10.10 7.90 -12.62
C LEU A 134 9.91 8.98 -13.70
N THR A 135 9.59 8.57 -14.93
CA THR A 135 9.17 9.46 -16.01
C THR A 135 8.07 10.39 -15.53
N GLY A 136 8.36 11.68 -15.66
CA GLY A 136 7.50 12.76 -15.28
C GLY A 136 7.62 13.26 -13.84
N ILE A 137 8.53 12.69 -13.04
CA ILE A 137 9.04 13.30 -11.81
C ILE A 137 10.42 13.91 -12.11
N ASP A 138 11.42 13.06 -12.23
CA ASP A 138 12.81 13.42 -12.54
C ASP A 138 13.39 12.65 -13.74
N ASP A 139 12.55 11.92 -14.47
CA ASP A 139 12.86 11.21 -15.73
C ASP A 139 13.99 10.16 -15.61
N ARG A 140 14.18 9.63 -14.39
CA ARG A 140 15.13 8.54 -14.09
C ARG A 140 14.45 7.19 -13.96
N LYS A 141 15.26 6.15 -13.87
CA LYS A 141 14.85 4.82 -13.44
C LYS A 141 15.60 4.42 -12.18
N CYS A 142 14.93 3.73 -11.27
CA CYS A 142 15.53 3.17 -10.07
C CYS A 142 15.26 1.66 -9.97
N MET A 143 16.18 0.93 -9.36
CA MET A 143 15.91 -0.41 -8.85
C MET A 143 15.37 -0.23 -7.43
N THR A 144 14.07 -0.46 -7.28
CA THR A 144 13.33 -0.07 -6.08
C THR A 144 12.87 -1.29 -5.33
N THR A 145 13.08 -1.29 -4.01
CA THR A 145 12.59 -2.33 -3.11
C THR A 145 11.80 -1.67 -2.00
N VAL A 146 10.59 -2.19 -1.77
CA VAL A 146 9.72 -1.78 -0.67
C VAL A 146 9.64 -2.94 0.32
N SER A 147 9.76 -2.67 1.62
CA SER A 147 9.80 -3.69 2.68
C SER A 147 9.03 -3.23 3.91
N TRP A 148 8.49 -4.17 4.67
CA TRP A 148 7.92 -3.91 5.99
C TRP A 148 9.03 -3.70 7.03
N ASP A 149 8.84 -2.72 7.90
CA ASP A 149 9.65 -2.42 9.09
C ASP A 149 8.70 -2.19 10.26
N GLY A 150 8.28 -3.30 10.87
CA GLY A 150 7.16 -3.32 11.82
C GLY A 150 5.87 -2.81 11.14
N ASP A 151 5.33 -1.73 11.71
CA ASP A 151 4.08 -1.10 11.27
C ASP A 151 4.33 -0.03 10.16
N LYS A 152 5.54 0.03 9.60
CA LYS A 152 5.95 1.00 8.57
C LYS A 152 6.32 0.31 7.25
N LEU A 153 6.09 1.03 6.15
CA LEU A 153 6.60 0.69 4.84
C LEU A 153 7.89 1.48 4.58
N GLN A 154 9.00 0.79 4.32
CA GLN A 154 10.28 1.37 3.96
C GLN A 154 10.55 1.13 2.48
N CYS A 155 10.96 2.17 1.76
CA CYS A 155 11.33 2.09 0.36
C CYS A 155 12.75 2.60 0.15
N VAL A 156 13.53 1.83 -0.61
CA VAL A 156 14.86 2.21 -1.09
C VAL A 156 14.83 2.24 -2.60
N GLN A 157 15.23 3.37 -3.19
CA GLN A 157 15.26 3.61 -4.64
C GLN A 157 16.72 3.71 -5.07
N LYS A 158 17.33 2.58 -5.47
CA LYS A 158 18.73 2.56 -5.89
C LYS A 158 18.86 3.13 -7.31
N GLY A 159 19.76 4.10 -7.48
CA GLY A 159 20.00 4.75 -8.76
C GLY A 159 21.07 5.83 -8.64
N GLU A 160 20.99 6.84 -9.49
CA GLU A 160 21.96 7.95 -9.54
C GLU A 160 22.03 8.78 -8.25
N LYS A 161 20.89 8.92 -7.55
CA LYS A 161 20.78 9.78 -6.36
C LYS A 161 20.96 8.96 -5.08
N GLU A 162 22.02 9.27 -4.35
CA GLU A 162 22.31 8.65 -3.05
C GLU A 162 21.21 8.91 -2.01
N GLY A 163 20.98 7.93 -1.13
CA GLY A 163 20.02 8.04 -0.03
C GLY A 163 18.57 8.28 -0.48
N ARG A 164 18.22 7.94 -1.73
CA ARG A 164 16.87 8.09 -2.27
C ARG A 164 15.94 7.00 -1.75
N GLY A 165 14.78 7.41 -1.24
CA GLY A 165 13.76 6.48 -0.75
C GLY A 165 12.69 7.20 0.04
N TRP A 166 11.83 6.43 0.70
CA TRP A 166 10.77 6.98 1.53
C TRP A 166 10.34 6.02 2.64
N THR A 167 9.70 6.55 3.67
CA THR A 167 9.06 5.77 4.74
C THR A 167 7.61 6.22 4.86
N GLN A 168 6.68 5.26 4.90
CA GLN A 168 5.25 5.51 5.02
C GLN A 168 4.69 4.78 6.24
N TRP A 169 3.85 5.46 7.02
CA TRP A 169 3.22 4.88 8.21
C TRP A 169 1.89 5.56 8.52
N ILE A 170 1.10 4.98 9.43
CA ILE A 170 -0.19 5.52 9.86
C ILE A 170 -0.13 5.90 11.35
N GLU A 171 -0.69 7.06 11.69
CA GLU A 171 -0.96 7.49 13.06
C GLU A 171 -2.45 7.88 13.15
N GLY A 172 -3.28 7.04 13.75
CA GLY A 172 -4.72 7.25 13.81
C GLY A 172 -5.37 7.24 12.41
N ASP A 173 -5.94 8.37 12.00
CA ASP A 173 -6.54 8.58 10.69
C ASP A 173 -5.63 9.39 9.74
N GLU A 174 -4.35 9.52 10.08
CA GLU A 174 -3.34 10.22 9.30
C GLU A 174 -2.35 9.25 8.67
N LEU A 175 -2.11 9.42 7.37
CA LEU A 175 -1.05 8.78 6.63
C LEU A 175 0.15 9.73 6.58
N HIS A 176 1.28 9.27 7.07
CA HIS A 176 2.53 10.00 7.06
C HIS A 176 3.44 9.44 5.99
N LEU A 177 4.11 10.32 5.26
CA LEU A 177 5.12 9.98 4.26
C LEU A 177 6.34 10.88 4.44
N GLU A 178 7.48 10.27 4.70
CA GLU A 178 8.78 10.95 4.67
C GLU A 178 9.54 10.52 3.41
N MET A 179 9.81 11.47 2.52
CA MET A 179 10.61 11.26 1.31
C MET A 179 12.02 11.80 1.51
N ARG A 180 13.02 11.05 1.04
CA ARG A 180 14.44 11.34 1.27
C ARG A 180 15.23 11.24 -0.02
N VAL A 181 16.20 12.13 -0.17
CA VAL A 181 17.21 12.06 -1.23
C VAL A 181 18.40 12.95 -0.85
N GLN A 182 19.64 12.45 -0.98
CA GLN A 182 20.87 13.21 -0.71
C GLN A 182 20.86 13.95 0.65
N GLY A 183 20.28 13.32 1.68
CA GLY A 183 20.14 13.92 3.02
C GLY A 183 19.02 14.95 3.17
N VAL A 184 18.38 15.37 2.07
CA VAL A 184 17.19 16.22 2.09
C VAL A 184 15.97 15.38 2.44
N VAL A 185 15.09 15.94 3.27
CA VAL A 185 13.86 15.30 3.75
C VAL A 185 12.66 16.17 3.43
N CYS A 186 11.62 15.58 2.83
CA CYS A 186 10.29 16.18 2.69
C CYS A 186 9.29 15.33 3.48
N LYS A 187 8.36 16.00 4.18
CA LYS A 187 7.33 15.33 4.98
C LYS A 187 5.94 15.70 4.48
N GLN A 188 5.13 14.68 4.25
CA GLN A 188 3.74 14.82 3.85
C GLN A 188 2.83 14.13 4.85
N VAL A 189 1.69 14.76 5.12
CA VAL A 189 0.64 14.21 5.96
C VAL A 189 -0.68 14.25 5.19
N PHE A 190 -1.43 13.17 5.24
CA PHE A 190 -2.71 13.02 4.57
C PHE A 190 -3.78 12.54 5.55
N LYS A 191 -5.02 12.99 5.38
CA LYS A 191 -6.17 12.57 6.16
C LYS A 191 -6.95 11.50 5.43
N LYS A 192 -7.32 10.41 6.11
CA LYS A 192 -8.26 9.43 5.56
C LYS A 192 -9.63 10.09 5.37
N VAL A 193 -10.23 9.91 4.19
CA VAL A 193 -11.59 10.42 3.91
C VAL A 193 -12.60 9.30 3.64
N HIS A 194 -12.13 8.12 3.24
CA HIS A 194 -12.91 6.90 3.02
C HIS A 194 -12.09 5.67 3.41
#